data_AF-A0A846LMV7-F1
#
_entry.id   AF-A0A846LMV7-F1
#
_cell.length_a   1.000
_cell.length_b   1.000
_cell.length_c   1.000
_cell.angle_alpha   90.00
_cell.angle_beta   90.00
_cell.angle_gamma   90.00
#
_symmetry.space_group_name_H-M   'P 1'
#
loop_
_entity.id
_entity.type
_entity.pdbx_description
1 polymer ?
#
loop_
_entity_poly.entity_id
_entity_poly.type
_entity_poly.pdbx_seq_one_letter_code
_entity_poly.pdbx_strand_id
1 'polypeptide(L)' 'MLGDAPREAVDGGFGLDLSVEAAGEAMALVLDEQQNCPFLSVRVELNTSGLQLEVSAPSEAQQSVELIFLR' A
#
# COMPACT_ATOMS: atom_id res chain seq x y z
N MET A 1 2.31 12.25 3.49
CA MET A 1 1.02 12.11 4.21
C MET A 1 0.20 10.96 3.61
N LEU A 2 0.72 9.73 3.68
CA LEU A 2 0.01 8.54 3.23
C LEU A 2 -1.17 8.14 4.14
N GLY A 3 -1.13 8.53 5.42
CA GLY A 3 -2.15 8.14 6.41
C GLY A 3 -3.56 8.69 6.18
N ASP A 4 -3.67 9.82 5.47
CA ASP A 4 -4.92 10.55 5.23
C ASP A 4 -5.59 10.19 3.89
N ALA A 5 -4.92 9.41 3.03
CA ALA A 5 -5.49 9.00 1.75
C ALA A 5 -6.65 8.00 1.99
N PRO A 6 -7.78 8.15 1.28
CA PRO A 6 -8.90 7.22 1.39
C PRO A 6 -8.46 5.80 1.05
N ARG A 7 -8.77 4.86 1.95
CA ARG A 7 -8.47 3.44 1.79
C ARG A 7 -9.68 2.71 1.23
N GLU A 8 -9.45 1.89 0.22
CA GLU A 8 -10.44 0.96 -0.31
C GLU A 8 -10.05 -0.47 0.04
N ALA A 9 -11.03 -1.30 0.39
CA ALA A 9 -10.76 -2.71 0.66
C ALA A 9 -10.47 -3.45 -0.66
N VAL A 10 -9.39 -4.22 -0.69
CA VAL A 10 -9.09 -5.16 -1.79
C VAL A 10 -8.94 -6.57 -1.23
N ASP A 11 -8.93 -7.58 -2.10
CA ASP A 11 -8.74 -8.95 -1.65
C ASP A 11 -7.37 -9.11 -0.96
N GLY A 12 -7.42 -9.44 0.33
CA GLY A 12 -6.24 -9.61 1.17
C GLY A 12 -5.47 -8.35 1.56
N GLY A 13 -6.08 -7.17 1.48
CA GLY A 13 -5.48 -5.95 2.02
C GLY A 13 -6.24 -4.67 1.68
N PHE A 14 -5.53 -3.62 1.27
CA PHE A 14 -6.13 -2.32 0.95
C PHE A 14 -5.50 -1.65 -0.27
N GLY A 15 -6.28 -0.81 -0.93
CA GLY A 15 -5.89 0.09 -2.00
C GLY A 15 -5.91 1.55 -1.54
N LEU A 16 -5.05 2.36 -2.14
CA LEU A 16 -4.93 3.80 -1.93
C LEU A 16 -4.83 4.51 -3.28
N ASP A 17 -5.70 5.49 -3.49
CA ASP A 17 -5.53 6.46 -4.56
C ASP A 17 -4.73 7.65 -4.05
N LEU A 18 -3.55 7.85 -4.61
CA LEU A 18 -2.58 8.85 -4.23
C LEU A 18 -2.37 9.85 -5.36
N SER A 19 -2.07 11.10 -4.99
CA SER A 19 -1.64 12.08 -5.99
C SER A 19 -0.21 11.74 -6.48
N VAL A 20 0.14 12.21 -7.67
CA VAL A 20 1.47 11.97 -8.26
C VAL A 20 2.59 12.57 -7.40
N GLU A 21 2.31 13.67 -6.70
CA GLU A 21 3.24 14.31 -5.77
C GLU A 21 3.60 13.41 -4.58
N ALA A 22 2.70 12.50 -4.19
CA ALA A 22 2.94 11.52 -3.13
C ALA A 22 3.70 10.27 -3.59
N ALA A 23 3.95 10.11 -4.91
CA ALA A 23 4.53 8.88 -5.46
C ALA A 23 5.93 8.56 -4.92
N GLY A 24 6.76 9.59 -4.70
CA GLY A 24 8.08 9.41 -4.12
C GLY A 24 8.03 8.88 -2.68
N GLU A 25 7.14 9.43 -1.86
CA GLU A 25 6.92 8.99 -0.47
C GLU A 25 6.34 7.57 -0.43
N ALA A 26 5.36 7.28 -1.29
CA ALA A 26 4.76 5.97 -1.44
C ALA A 26 5.81 4.91 -1.81
N MET A 27 6.66 5.21 -2.80
CA MET A 27 7.71 4.27 -3.20
C MET A 27 8.76 4.04 -2.12
N ALA A 28 9.12 5.06 -1.35
CA ALA A 28 10.04 4.89 -0.22
C ALA A 28 9.47 3.93 0.84
N LEU A 29 8.18 4.08 1.17
CA LEU A 29 7.49 3.18 2.09
C LEU A 29 7.44 1.75 1.56
N VAL A 30 7.08 1.57 0.29
CA VAL A 30 7.03 0.23 -0.34
C VAL A 30 8.39 -0.46 -0.29
N LEU A 31 9.48 0.27 -0.57
CA LEU A 31 10.82 -0.30 -0.53
C LEU A 31 11.23 -0.72 0.89
N ASP A 32 10.91 0.09 1.90
CA ASP A 32 11.18 -0.23 3.29
C ASP A 32 10.37 -1.47 3.74
N GLU A 33 9.08 -1.51 3.39
CA GLU A 33 8.19 -2.62 3.73
C GLU A 33 8.56 -3.91 2.99
N GLN A 34 9.03 -3.85 1.75
CA GLN A 34 9.52 -5.04 1.04
C GLN A 34 10.79 -5.64 1.70
N GLN A 35 11.60 -4.82 2.36
CA GLN A 35 12.79 -5.30 3.09
C GLN A 35 12.41 -5.95 4.43
N ASN A 36 11.43 -5.39 5.13
CA ASN A 36 11.01 -5.86 6.46
C ASN A 36 9.94 -6.96 6.40
N CYS A 37 9.09 -6.93 5.36
CA CYS A 37 7.89 -7.75 5.21
C CYS A 37 7.83 -8.36 3.78
N PRO A 38 8.73 -9.30 3.44
CA PRO A 38 8.85 -9.86 2.08
C PRO A 38 7.63 -10.70 1.63
N PHE A 39 6.69 -10.97 2.54
CA PHE A 39 5.43 -11.65 2.24
C PHE A 39 4.34 -10.70 1.71
N LEU A 40 4.54 -9.38 1.80
CA LEU A 40 3.61 -8.40 1.24
C LEU A 40 3.73 -8.38 -0.28
N SER A 41 2.59 -8.41 -0.95
CA SER A 41 2.48 -8.12 -2.38
C SER A 41 2.06 -6.66 -2.54
N VAL A 42 2.87 -5.90 -3.27
CA VAL A 42 2.62 -4.49 -3.54
C VAL A 42 2.49 -4.27 -5.04
N ARG A 43 1.40 -3.63 -5.44
CA ARG A 43 1.17 -3.17 -6.82
C ARG A 43 1.12 -1.66 -6.82
N VAL A 44 1.88 -1.07 -7.73
CA VAL A 44 1.89 0.38 -7.96
C VAL A 44 1.56 0.61 -9.42
N GLU A 45 0.49 1.34 -9.69
CA GLU A 45 0.01 1.66 -11.02
C GLU A 45 -0.15 3.18 -11.17
N LEU A 46 0.37 3.74 -12.26
CA LEU A 46 0.12 5.13 -12.61
C LEU A 46 -1.03 5.16 -13.62
N ASN A 47 -2.11 5.86 -13.28
CA ASN A 47 -3.30 6.00 -14.12
C ASN A 47 -3.60 7.49 -14.39
N THR A 48 -4.70 7.78 -15.10
CA THR A 48 -5.06 9.17 -15.45
C THR A 48 -5.46 10.03 -14.25
N SER A 49 -5.77 9.42 -13.12
CA SER A 49 -6.21 10.08 -11.89
C SER A 49 -5.07 10.29 -10.90
N GLY A 50 -3.94 9.60 -11.07
CA GLY A 50 -2.79 9.68 -10.17
C GLY A 50 -2.06 8.35 -10.05
N LEU A 51 -1.69 8.00 -8.82
CA LEU A 51 -1.01 6.77 -8.47
C LEU A 51 -1.95 5.88 -7.65
N GLN A 52 -2.20 4.68 -8.13
CA GLN A 52 -2.89 3.64 -7.37
C GLN A 52 -1.86 2.74 -6.71
N LEU A 53 -1.96 2.59 -5.39
CA LEU A 53 -1.14 1.70 -4.59
C LEU A 53 -2.04 0.62 -3.98
N GLU A 54 -1.79 -0.64 -4.26
CA GLU A 54 -2.45 -1.76 -3.60
C GLU A 54 -1.42 -2.55 -2.79
N VAL A 55 -1.77 -2.85 -1.55
CA VAL A 55 -0.99 -3.69 -0.65
C VAL A 55 -1.85 -4.87 -0.24
N SER A 56 -1.35 -6.08 -0.43
CA SER A 56 -2.02 -7.32 -0.07
C SER A 56 -1.07 -8.32 0.57
N ALA A 57 -1.61 -9.26 1.33
CA ALA A 57 -0.85 -10.36 1.90
C ALA A 57 -1.60 -11.69 1.74
N PRO A 58 -0.89 -12.83 1.82
CA PRO A 58 -1.52 -14.15 1.95
C PRO A 58 -2.50 -14.19 3.12
N SER A 59 -3.53 -15.04 3.03
CA SER A 59 -4.60 -15.15 4.03
C SER A 59 -4.11 -15.30 5.47
N GLU A 60 -2.98 -15.98 5.65
CA GLU A 60 -2.31 -16.24 6.91
C GLU A 60 -1.67 -15.00 7.54
N ALA A 61 -1.44 -13.95 6.74
CA ALA A 61 -0.78 -12.70 7.13
C ALA A 61 -1.66 -11.45 6.91
N GLN A 62 -2.91 -11.61 6.46
CA GLN A 62 -3.84 -10.49 6.23
C GLN A 62 -4.05 -9.63 7.50
N GLN A 63 -4.11 -10.26 8.68
CA GLN A 63 -4.21 -9.54 9.95
C GLN A 63 -2.96 -8.67 10.27
N SER A 64 -1.80 -9.02 9.70
CA SER A 64 -0.58 -8.24 9.87
C SER A 64 -0.56 -6.99 8.98
N VAL A 65 -1.24 -7.01 7.83
CA VAL A 65 -1.35 -5.85 6.92
C VAL A 65 -2.06 -4.69 7.61
N GLU A 66 -3.16 -4.99 8.29
CA GLU A 66 -3.89 -4.01 9.10
C GLU A 66 -2.99 -3.43 10.20
N LEU A 67 -2.22 -4.25 10.91
CA LEU A 67 -1.37 -3.78 12.01
C LEU A 67 -0.16 -2.94 11.58
N ILE A 68 0.39 -3.19 10.39
CA ILE A 68 1.58 -2.50 9.87
C ILE A 68 1.19 -1.14 9.28
N PHE A 69 0.06 -1.06 8.56
CA PHE A 69 -0.34 0.14 7.81
C PHE A 69 -1.50 0.96 8.44
N LEU A 70 -2.08 0.52 9.56
CA LEU A 70 -3.07 1.27 10.36
C LEU A 70 -2.47 1.94 11.62
N ARG A 71 -1.14 2.07 11.70
CA ARG A 71 -0.48 2.81 12.80
C ARG A 71 -0.49 4.32 12.62
#